data_AF-A0A1G4R1G8-F1
#
_entry.id   AF-A0A1G4R1G8-F1
#
_cell.length_a   1.000
_cell.length_b   1.000
_cell.length_c   1.000
_cell.angle_alpha   90.00
_cell.angle_beta   90.00
_cell.angle_gamma   90.00
#
_symmetry.space_group_name_H-M   'P 1'
#
loop_
_entity.id
_entity.type
_entity.pdbx_description
1 polymer ?
#
loop_
_entity_poly.entity_id
_entity_poly.type
_entity_poly.pdbx_seq_one_letter_code
_entity_poly.pdbx_strand_id
1 'polypeptide(L)'
;MADKSNGRYDYSDGTYYVGELEGGKPNGFGTYYYKGGTWTGEFRNGRFNGKGKRVLNGGSDPVPLFDNREYEMRRISIGVWKNNKREGRFVEIRGGMPYDEEYSGGKAVEPVLHYDLPVTDRRPDAGTVKCYYGGQSGFIIETVNETLVFDWYRAGIPELDAHKPVYIFVSHIHGDHFDRRIFGLRGKYNVRGVYLGLRNTPGEIKWRSSMPQEWKEFITFCGGEQHRDTDFGWVKSLTSTDLGVAFIVKAGGHTFYHAGDLFWMADMTFRNYLKKFEKSYRDAMPAGAVINEDIVPIAEQFYPREVETAEAEFKKFTAPLRDIGRIDYAMLPLDPRWYDYGIRTVDYYLGLADIRRFTPMHLWEQYDFVTDYLKHSPVAAEKMIAVNPDGCGLLMSIELNKPYFVSV
;
A
#
# COMPACT_ATOMS: atom_id res chain seq x y z
N MET A 1 6.53 -47.82 12.08
CA MET A 1 6.39 -46.36 11.92
C MET A 1 7.78 -45.81 11.67
N ALA A 2 7.95 -44.90 10.71
CA ALA A 2 9.27 -44.29 10.53
C ALA A 2 9.61 -43.44 11.76
N ASP A 3 10.86 -43.50 12.18
CA ASP A 3 11.35 -42.77 13.36
C ASP A 3 11.36 -41.27 13.06
N LYS A 4 10.72 -40.47 13.94
CA LYS A 4 10.62 -39.01 13.85
C LYS A 4 11.52 -38.40 14.89
N SER A 5 12.39 -37.48 14.47
CA SER A 5 13.35 -36.81 15.34
C SER A 5 13.59 -35.38 14.86
N ASN A 6 14.19 -34.54 15.71
CA ASN A 6 14.76 -33.27 15.27
C ASN A 6 16.28 -33.42 15.17
N GLY A 7 16.87 -32.92 14.09
CA GLY A 7 18.30 -33.08 13.87
C GLY A 7 18.84 -32.25 12.72
N ARG A 8 20.13 -32.49 12.42
CA ARG A 8 20.84 -31.88 11.30
C ARG A 8 21.10 -32.92 10.21
N TYR A 9 20.89 -32.53 8.97
CA TYR A 9 21.24 -33.31 7.79
C TYR A 9 22.20 -32.51 6.92
N ASP A 10 23.41 -33.01 6.71
CA ASP A 10 24.46 -32.38 5.92
C ASP A 10 24.50 -32.96 4.49
N TYR A 11 24.53 -32.08 3.48
CA TYR A 11 24.62 -32.46 2.08
C TYR A 11 26.08 -32.38 1.60
N SER A 12 26.41 -33.17 0.57
CA SER A 12 27.78 -33.24 0.04
C SER A 12 28.28 -31.94 -0.61
N ASP A 13 27.37 -31.03 -0.97
CA ASP A 13 27.69 -29.72 -1.54
C ASP A 13 27.96 -28.64 -0.48
N GLY A 14 28.00 -29.02 0.80
CA GLY A 14 28.25 -28.13 1.93
C GLY A 14 27.01 -27.38 2.44
N THR A 15 25.83 -27.64 1.85
CA THR A 15 24.56 -27.16 2.39
C THR A 15 24.08 -28.07 3.52
N TYR A 16 23.18 -27.57 4.38
CA TYR A 16 22.66 -28.36 5.49
C TYR A 16 21.24 -27.97 5.87
N TYR A 17 20.51 -28.92 6.44
CA TYR A 17 19.17 -28.76 6.98
C TYR A 17 19.18 -28.96 8.49
N VAL A 18 18.38 -28.19 9.22
CA VAL A 18 18.11 -28.36 10.66
C VAL A 18 16.61 -28.33 10.89
N GLY A 19 16.05 -29.39 11.46
CA GLY A 19 14.63 -29.50 11.77
C GLY A 19 14.15 -30.94 11.88
N GLU A 20 12.87 -31.15 11.56
CA GLU A 20 12.20 -32.44 11.60
C GLU A 20 12.75 -33.42 10.55
N LEU A 21 13.10 -34.61 11.02
CA LEU A 21 13.58 -35.74 10.23
C LEU A 21 12.62 -36.92 10.38
N GLU A 22 12.33 -37.60 9.27
CA GLU A 22 11.65 -38.89 9.25
C GLU A 22 12.53 -39.92 8.54
N GLY A 23 12.90 -40.99 9.24
CA GLY A 23 13.84 -41.99 8.71
C GLY A 23 15.21 -41.40 8.37
N GLY A 24 15.67 -40.43 9.18
CA GLY A 24 16.95 -39.74 9.02
C GLY A 24 17.02 -38.75 7.85
N LYS A 25 15.89 -38.42 7.22
CA LYS A 25 15.82 -37.46 6.10
C LYS A 25 14.90 -36.30 6.42
N PRO A 26 15.15 -35.08 5.89
CA PRO A 26 14.28 -33.93 6.12
C PRO A 26 12.83 -34.20 5.72
N ASN A 27 11.92 -34.12 6.69
CA ASN A 27 10.48 -34.30 6.49
C ASN A 27 9.74 -33.67 7.66
N GLY A 28 8.89 -32.67 7.37
CA GLY A 28 8.33 -31.78 8.39
C GLY A 28 8.94 -30.39 8.36
N PHE A 29 8.83 -29.62 9.45
CA PHE A 29 9.27 -28.22 9.45
C PHE A 29 10.77 -28.07 9.76
N GLY A 30 11.47 -27.16 9.07
CA GLY A 30 12.85 -26.81 9.44
C GLY A 30 13.48 -25.74 8.56
N THR A 31 14.79 -25.54 8.69
CA THR A 31 15.57 -24.55 7.95
C THR A 31 16.70 -25.20 7.16
N TYR A 32 16.77 -24.88 5.88
CA TYR A 32 17.85 -25.24 4.97
C TYR A 32 18.76 -24.04 4.71
N TYR A 33 20.06 -24.25 4.83
CA TYR A 33 21.11 -23.25 4.73
C TYR A 33 21.98 -23.52 3.51
N TYR A 34 22.18 -22.50 2.67
CA TYR A 34 23.00 -22.59 1.46
C TYR A 34 23.78 -21.29 1.23
N LYS A 35 24.79 -21.33 0.35
CA LYS A 35 25.69 -20.19 0.08
C LYS A 35 24.94 -18.88 -0.24
N GLY A 36 23.79 -18.97 -0.90
CA GLY A 36 23.00 -17.83 -1.35
C GLY A 36 21.91 -17.37 -0.37
N GLY A 37 21.70 -18.03 0.76
CA GLY A 37 20.57 -17.68 1.64
C GLY A 37 20.11 -18.78 2.59
N THR A 38 18.91 -18.60 3.12
CA THR A 38 18.20 -19.59 3.92
C THR A 38 16.80 -19.84 3.37
N TRP A 39 16.29 -21.02 3.65
CA TRP A 39 14.90 -21.38 3.42
C TRP A 39 14.34 -22.03 4.67
N THR A 40 13.24 -21.51 5.21
CA THR A 40 12.56 -22.04 6.39
C THR A 40 11.13 -22.42 6.04
N GLY A 41 10.69 -23.63 6.36
CA GLY A 41 9.33 -24.07 6.03
C GLY A 41 9.14 -25.59 6.08
N GLU A 42 8.09 -26.04 5.41
CA GLU A 42 7.68 -27.44 5.33
C GLU A 42 8.46 -28.26 4.28
N PHE A 43 9.01 -29.40 4.70
CA PHE A 43 9.69 -30.37 3.86
C PHE A 43 8.86 -31.64 3.69
N ARG A 44 8.91 -32.24 2.49
CA ARG A 44 8.46 -33.61 2.25
C ARG A 44 9.50 -34.35 1.41
N ASN A 45 9.99 -35.48 1.91
CA ASN A 45 11.01 -36.30 1.25
C ASN A 45 12.25 -35.50 0.82
N GLY A 46 12.75 -34.63 1.72
CA GLY A 46 13.93 -33.81 1.46
C GLY A 46 13.71 -32.61 0.54
N ARG A 47 12.46 -32.28 0.18
CA ARG A 47 12.12 -31.17 -0.73
C ARG A 47 11.24 -30.14 -0.04
N PHE A 48 11.40 -28.87 -0.40
CA PHE A 48 10.46 -27.80 -0.04
C PHE A 48 9.07 -28.17 -0.57
N ASN A 49 8.13 -28.36 0.34
CA ASN A 49 6.80 -28.85 -0.01
C ASN A 49 5.77 -28.46 1.06
N GLY A 50 5.18 -27.29 0.87
CA GLY A 50 4.27 -26.61 1.80
C GLY A 50 4.63 -25.12 1.90
N LYS A 51 4.19 -24.46 2.98
CA LYS A 51 4.49 -23.05 3.22
C LYS A 51 5.97 -22.86 3.58
N GLY A 52 6.56 -21.75 3.13
CA GLY A 52 7.93 -21.42 3.47
C GLY A 52 8.30 -19.94 3.29
N LYS A 53 9.48 -19.59 3.78
CA LYS A 53 10.13 -18.30 3.67
C LYS A 53 11.56 -18.51 3.18
N ARG A 54 11.90 -17.93 2.03
CA ARG A 54 13.27 -17.86 1.49
C ARG A 54 13.85 -16.49 1.76
N VAL A 55 15.09 -16.41 2.25
CA VAL A 55 15.83 -15.16 2.44
C VAL A 55 17.14 -15.24 1.66
N LEU A 56 17.42 -14.28 0.79
CA LEU A 56 18.66 -14.25 0.00
C LEU A 56 19.73 -13.38 0.65
N ASN A 57 20.98 -13.85 0.68
CA ASN A 57 22.12 -13.17 1.33
C ASN A 57 22.69 -11.98 0.51
N GLY A 58 21.94 -11.40 -0.42
CA GLY A 58 22.38 -10.27 -1.24
C GLY A 58 21.22 -9.59 -1.98
N GLY A 59 21.45 -8.33 -2.39
CA GLY A 59 20.48 -7.50 -3.11
C GLY A 59 19.87 -6.35 -2.32
N SER A 60 20.61 -5.77 -1.36
CA SER A 60 20.21 -4.53 -0.70
C SER A 60 20.15 -3.42 -1.74
N ASP A 61 18.95 -3.05 -2.18
CA ASP A 61 18.75 -1.73 -2.76
C ASP A 61 19.24 -0.69 -1.72
N PRO A 62 19.88 0.42 -2.14
CA PRO A 62 20.40 1.40 -1.21
C PRO A 62 19.28 1.88 -0.27
N VAL A 63 19.54 1.73 1.02
CA VAL A 63 18.67 2.09 2.13
C VAL A 63 18.35 3.58 2.04
N PRO A 64 17.10 4.01 1.87
CA PRO A 64 16.72 5.26 2.47
C PRO A 64 16.68 4.98 3.98
N LEU A 65 17.60 5.58 4.73
CA LEU A 65 17.64 5.46 6.19
C LEU A 65 16.42 6.17 6.74
N PHE A 66 15.32 5.44 6.89
CA PHE A 66 14.12 5.95 7.52
C PHE A 66 14.28 5.76 9.04
N ASP A 67 14.54 6.85 9.75
CA ASP A 67 14.42 6.90 11.21
C ASP A 67 15.37 5.97 12.01
N ASN A 68 16.62 5.82 11.57
CA ASN A 68 17.70 5.12 12.32
C ASN A 68 17.42 3.66 12.74
N ARG A 69 16.38 3.01 12.18
CA ARG A 69 16.03 1.61 12.46
C ARG A 69 16.60 0.68 11.39
N GLU A 70 17.00 -0.52 11.82
CA GLU A 70 17.45 -1.57 10.90
C GLU A 70 16.25 -2.32 10.33
N TYR A 71 15.91 -2.03 9.07
CA TYR A 71 14.90 -2.78 8.32
C TYR A 71 15.52 -3.98 7.61
N GLU A 72 14.76 -5.07 7.50
CA GLU A 72 15.15 -6.24 6.73
C GLU A 72 15.09 -5.95 5.22
N MET A 73 16.25 -5.60 4.64
CA MET A 73 16.37 -5.22 3.23
C MET A 73 16.71 -6.38 2.30
N ARG A 74 16.91 -7.59 2.83
CA ARG A 74 17.16 -8.76 1.99
C ARG A 74 15.94 -9.10 1.17
N ARG A 75 16.18 -9.72 0.01
CA ARG A 75 15.09 -10.27 -0.79
C ARG A 75 14.47 -11.45 -0.07
N ILE A 76 13.17 -11.37 0.20
CA ILE A 76 12.41 -12.42 0.87
C ILE A 76 11.32 -12.93 -0.07
N SER A 77 11.18 -14.25 -0.19
CA SER A 77 10.05 -14.87 -0.87
C SER A 77 9.25 -15.68 0.13
N ILE A 78 7.95 -15.41 0.28
CA ILE A 78 7.04 -16.14 1.17
C ILE A 78 5.91 -16.71 0.31
N GLY A 79 5.60 -18.00 0.44
CA GLY A 79 4.58 -18.64 -0.38
C GLY A 79 4.47 -20.13 -0.17
N VAL A 80 3.94 -20.84 -1.16
CA VAL A 80 3.83 -22.31 -1.15
C VAL A 80 4.77 -22.93 -2.18
N TRP A 81 5.50 -23.96 -1.77
CA TRP A 81 6.33 -24.76 -2.66
C TRP A 81 5.72 -26.14 -2.84
N LYS A 82 5.84 -26.68 -4.05
CA LYS A 82 5.49 -28.05 -4.40
C LYS A 82 6.68 -28.69 -5.10
N ASN A 83 7.34 -29.64 -4.43
CA ASN A 83 8.57 -30.27 -4.92
C ASN A 83 9.65 -29.25 -5.37
N ASN A 84 10.04 -28.32 -4.48
CA ASN A 84 11.01 -27.24 -4.72
C ASN A 84 10.58 -26.17 -5.73
N LYS A 85 9.38 -26.25 -6.32
CA LYS A 85 8.86 -25.26 -7.26
C LYS A 85 7.86 -24.34 -6.55
N ARG A 86 7.95 -23.04 -6.80
CA ARG A 86 6.95 -22.06 -6.34
C ARG A 86 5.59 -22.35 -6.98
N GLU A 87 4.54 -22.30 -6.20
CA GLU A 87 3.16 -22.61 -6.60
C GLU A 87 2.17 -21.67 -5.89
N GLY A 88 1.25 -21.07 -6.65
CA GLY A 88 0.26 -20.12 -6.16
C GLY A 88 0.85 -18.75 -5.85
N ARG A 89 0.21 -18.06 -4.90
CA ARG A 89 0.53 -16.68 -4.47
C ARG A 89 1.82 -16.63 -3.67
N PHE A 90 2.65 -15.64 -4.00
CA PHE A 90 3.89 -15.32 -3.34
C PHE A 90 3.92 -13.86 -2.91
N VAL A 91 4.49 -13.63 -1.74
CA VAL A 91 4.90 -12.30 -1.26
C VAL A 91 6.40 -12.20 -1.45
N GLU A 92 6.82 -11.36 -2.40
CA GLU A 92 8.22 -11.09 -2.71
C GLU A 92 8.60 -9.73 -2.13
N ILE A 93 9.37 -9.71 -1.04
CA ILE A 93 9.86 -8.47 -0.41
C ILE A 93 11.18 -8.07 -1.06
N ARG A 94 11.25 -6.84 -1.56
CA ARG A 94 12.44 -6.24 -2.19
C ARG A 94 12.56 -4.80 -1.73
N GLY A 95 13.75 -4.40 -1.25
CA GLY A 95 13.95 -3.05 -0.69
C GLY A 95 13.02 -2.74 0.49
N GLY A 96 12.69 -3.74 1.30
CA GLY A 96 11.70 -3.61 2.39
C GLY A 96 10.23 -3.67 1.93
N MET A 97 9.96 -3.70 0.63
CA MET A 97 8.61 -3.59 0.08
C MET A 97 8.03 -4.89 -0.46
N PRO A 98 6.80 -5.26 -0.08
CA PRO A 98 6.23 -6.54 -0.46
C PRO A 98 5.43 -6.47 -1.78
N TYR A 99 5.79 -7.30 -2.74
CA TYR A 99 5.09 -7.41 -4.02
C TYR A 99 4.41 -8.76 -4.13
N ASP A 100 3.17 -8.76 -4.61
CA ASP A 100 2.46 -10.00 -4.88
C ASP A 100 2.81 -10.53 -6.28
N GLU A 101 3.25 -11.78 -6.32
CA GLU A 101 3.53 -12.50 -7.55
C GLU A 101 2.81 -13.85 -7.54
N GLU A 102 2.51 -14.39 -8.72
CA GLU A 102 1.87 -15.70 -8.82
C GLU A 102 2.70 -16.67 -9.65
N TYR A 103 2.72 -17.93 -9.24
CA TYR A 103 3.54 -18.98 -9.81
C TYR A 103 2.74 -20.25 -10.11
N SER A 104 3.03 -20.87 -11.25
CA SER A 104 2.57 -22.23 -11.55
C SER A 104 3.72 -23.08 -12.06
N GLY A 105 3.97 -24.22 -11.41
CA GLY A 105 5.07 -25.11 -11.77
C GLY A 105 6.44 -24.44 -11.71
N GLY A 106 6.61 -23.43 -10.85
CA GLY A 106 7.83 -22.64 -10.69
C GLY A 106 8.02 -21.50 -11.70
N LYS A 107 7.08 -21.29 -12.64
CA LYS A 107 7.10 -20.17 -13.60
C LYS A 107 6.14 -19.08 -13.15
N ALA A 108 6.55 -17.82 -13.31
CA ALA A 108 5.67 -16.68 -13.06
C ALA A 108 4.49 -16.73 -14.04
N VAL A 109 3.30 -16.44 -13.54
CA VAL A 109 2.05 -16.34 -14.31
C VAL A 109 1.39 -14.99 -14.04
N GLU A 110 0.45 -14.59 -14.89
CA GLU A 110 -0.34 -13.38 -14.64
C GLU A 110 -1.12 -13.57 -13.33
N PRO A 111 -0.98 -12.66 -12.34
CA PRO A 111 -1.62 -12.86 -11.05
C PRO A 111 -3.14 -12.68 -11.16
N VAL A 112 -3.89 -13.52 -10.45
CA VAL A 112 -5.34 -13.40 -10.34
C VAL A 112 -5.76 -12.55 -9.14
N LEU A 113 -7.04 -12.18 -9.12
CA LEU A 113 -7.65 -11.53 -7.96
C LEU A 113 -7.98 -12.59 -6.90
N HIS A 114 -7.46 -12.41 -5.69
CA HIS A 114 -7.64 -13.37 -4.59
C HIS A 114 -8.76 -12.95 -3.63
N TYR A 115 -9.49 -13.95 -3.09
CA TYR A 115 -10.60 -13.77 -2.16
C TYR A 115 -10.33 -14.57 -0.88
N ASP A 116 -9.44 -14.05 -0.04
CA ASP A 116 -8.84 -14.83 1.04
C ASP A 116 -9.21 -14.32 2.45
N LEU A 117 -9.97 -13.22 2.56
CA LEU A 117 -10.31 -12.66 3.88
C LEU A 117 -11.62 -13.26 4.42
N PRO A 118 -11.62 -13.76 5.66
CA PRO A 118 -12.81 -14.34 6.27
C PRO A 118 -13.93 -13.30 6.32
N VAL A 119 -15.11 -13.72 5.91
CA VAL A 119 -16.34 -12.97 6.09
C VAL A 119 -16.63 -12.93 7.57
N THR A 120 -16.79 -11.75 8.15
CA THR A 120 -17.67 -11.67 9.33
C THR A 120 -19.09 -11.52 8.82
N ASP A 121 -19.98 -12.39 9.29
CA ASP A 121 -21.39 -12.41 8.88
C ASP A 121 -22.15 -11.12 9.27
N ARG A 122 -21.54 -10.28 10.12
CA ARG A 122 -22.14 -9.01 10.53
C ARG A 122 -22.04 -8.00 9.39
N ARG A 123 -23.19 -7.77 8.76
CA ARG A 123 -23.44 -6.71 7.77
C ARG A 123 -23.74 -5.38 8.47
N PRO A 124 -23.38 -4.24 7.87
CA PRO A 124 -23.73 -2.91 8.39
C PRO A 124 -25.24 -2.67 8.33
N ASP A 125 -25.76 -1.97 9.33
CA ASP A 125 -27.10 -1.39 9.40
C ASP A 125 -27.08 0.11 9.06
N ALA A 126 -28.22 0.79 9.12
CA ALA A 126 -28.35 2.20 8.76
C ALA A 126 -27.50 3.17 9.62
N GLY A 127 -26.97 2.73 10.76
CA GLY A 127 -26.15 3.56 11.66
C GLY A 127 -24.68 3.16 11.69
N THR A 128 -24.28 2.20 10.86
CA THR A 128 -22.95 1.59 10.91
C THR A 128 -22.36 1.44 9.52
N VAL A 129 -21.04 1.50 9.44
CA VAL A 129 -20.27 1.13 8.26
C VAL A 129 -19.31 0.03 8.66
N LYS A 130 -18.78 -0.67 7.67
CA LYS A 130 -17.75 -1.68 7.90
C LYS A 130 -16.57 -1.35 7.03
N CYS A 131 -15.38 -1.26 7.64
CA CYS A 131 -14.16 -0.94 6.93
C CYS A 131 -13.23 -2.15 6.92
N TYR A 132 -12.56 -2.36 5.81
CA TYR A 132 -11.53 -3.36 5.67
C TYR A 132 -10.27 -2.63 5.20
N TYR A 133 -9.18 -2.78 5.94
CA TYR A 133 -7.89 -2.27 5.50
C TYR A 133 -7.23 -3.32 4.61
N GLY A 134 -7.00 -2.96 3.36
CA GLY A 134 -6.42 -3.79 2.30
C GLY A 134 -4.89 -3.63 2.15
N GLY A 135 -4.24 -3.02 3.15
CA GLY A 135 -2.80 -2.78 3.15
C GLY A 135 -2.39 -1.55 2.32
N GLN A 136 -1.30 -0.91 2.75
CA GLN A 136 -0.76 0.36 2.21
C GLN A 136 -1.83 1.45 2.10
N SER A 137 -2.50 1.59 0.96
CA SER A 137 -3.55 2.58 0.67
C SER A 137 -4.94 1.96 0.41
N GLY A 138 -5.05 0.64 0.35
CA GLY A 138 -6.30 -0.04 0.00
C GLY A 138 -7.31 -0.02 1.16
N PHE A 139 -8.55 0.36 0.87
CA PHE A 139 -9.68 0.27 1.80
C PHE A 139 -10.93 -0.23 1.09
N ILE A 140 -11.70 -1.07 1.78
CA ILE A 140 -13.04 -1.45 1.34
C ILE A 140 -14.00 -0.97 2.43
N ILE A 141 -15.04 -0.26 2.04
CA ILE A 141 -16.04 0.29 2.95
C ILE A 141 -17.40 -0.24 2.51
N GLU A 142 -18.05 -1.00 3.38
CA GLU A 142 -19.41 -1.48 3.16
C GLU A 142 -20.36 -0.60 3.99
N THR A 143 -21.31 0.05 3.32
CA THR A 143 -22.46 0.70 3.94
C THR A 143 -23.66 -0.24 3.89
N VAL A 144 -24.80 0.17 4.45
CA VAL A 144 -26.05 -0.60 4.32
C VAL A 144 -26.49 -0.76 2.85
N ASN A 145 -26.12 0.19 1.97
CA ASN A 145 -26.63 0.26 0.60
C ASN A 145 -25.59 -0.13 -0.47
N GLU A 146 -24.31 0.17 -0.27
CA GLU A 146 -23.27 -0.02 -1.29
C GLU A 146 -21.93 -0.48 -0.70
N THR A 147 -21.04 -0.95 -1.57
CA THR A 147 -19.63 -1.17 -1.24
C THR A 147 -18.76 -0.18 -2.02
N LEU A 148 -17.90 0.53 -1.31
CA LEU A 148 -16.89 1.42 -1.86
C LEU A 148 -15.52 0.75 -1.73
N VAL A 149 -14.73 0.75 -2.79
CA VAL A 149 -13.35 0.26 -2.81
C VAL A 149 -12.46 1.44 -3.12
N PHE A 150 -11.59 1.83 -2.19
CA PHE A 150 -10.63 2.92 -2.36
C PHE A 150 -9.23 2.34 -2.50
N ASP A 151 -8.60 2.60 -3.64
CA ASP A 151 -7.32 2.02 -4.03
C ASP A 151 -7.32 0.50 -3.87
N TRP A 152 -6.22 -0.16 -4.24
CA TRP A 152 -5.99 -1.56 -3.89
C TRP A 152 -4.56 -1.96 -4.25
N TYR A 153 -3.77 -2.30 -3.24
CA TYR A 153 -2.39 -2.74 -3.45
C TYR A 153 -2.28 -4.27 -3.57
N ARG A 154 -2.61 -5.01 -2.51
CA ARG A 154 -2.28 -6.44 -2.44
C ARG A 154 -3.15 -7.32 -1.56
N ALA A 155 -3.89 -6.82 -0.57
CA ALA A 155 -4.64 -7.71 0.32
C ALA A 155 -5.66 -8.58 -0.45
N GLY A 156 -5.93 -9.78 0.06
CA GLY A 156 -7.08 -10.55 -0.42
C GLY A 156 -8.35 -9.72 -0.27
N ILE A 157 -9.28 -9.87 -1.20
CA ILE A 157 -10.55 -9.15 -1.15
C ILE A 157 -11.52 -9.96 -0.26
N PRO A 158 -12.17 -9.35 0.74
CA PRO A 158 -13.22 -10.02 1.51
C PRO A 158 -14.40 -10.36 0.60
N GLU A 159 -15.18 -11.38 0.95
CA GLU A 159 -16.43 -11.65 0.22
C GLU A 159 -17.37 -10.45 0.38
N LEU A 160 -17.67 -9.80 -0.74
CA LEU A 160 -18.59 -8.66 -0.78
C LEU A 160 -20.03 -9.17 -0.85
N ASP A 161 -20.97 -8.34 -0.42
CA ASP A 161 -22.39 -8.63 -0.64
C ASP A 161 -22.71 -8.50 -2.13
N ALA A 162 -23.03 -9.62 -2.78
CA ALA A 162 -23.30 -9.68 -4.21
C ALA A 162 -24.55 -8.90 -4.65
N HIS A 163 -25.43 -8.54 -3.72
CA HIS A 163 -26.63 -7.75 -4.02
C HIS A 163 -26.39 -6.24 -4.00
N LYS A 164 -25.32 -5.78 -3.35
CA LYS A 164 -24.99 -4.36 -3.28
C LYS A 164 -24.22 -3.91 -4.53
N PRO A 165 -24.49 -2.70 -5.04
CA PRO A 165 -23.61 -2.10 -6.03
C PRO A 165 -22.22 -1.84 -5.44
N VAL A 166 -21.20 -2.02 -6.27
CA VAL A 166 -19.79 -1.77 -5.94
C VAL A 166 -19.28 -0.57 -6.74
N TYR A 167 -18.61 0.35 -6.06
CA TYR A 167 -17.96 1.52 -6.67
C TYR A 167 -16.48 1.52 -6.31
N ILE A 168 -15.63 1.73 -7.31
CA ILE A 168 -14.17 1.67 -7.14
C ILE A 168 -13.61 3.08 -7.35
N PHE A 169 -12.77 3.55 -6.44
CA PHE A 169 -12.11 4.85 -6.46
C PHE A 169 -10.61 4.60 -6.42
N VAL A 170 -9.90 4.91 -7.49
CA VAL A 170 -8.45 4.74 -7.59
C VAL A 170 -7.83 6.12 -7.68
N SER A 171 -7.08 6.51 -6.66
CA SER A 171 -6.47 7.84 -6.51
C SER A 171 -5.49 8.13 -7.64
N HIS A 172 -4.65 7.16 -7.99
CA HIS A 172 -3.69 7.20 -9.09
C HIS A 172 -3.14 5.80 -9.41
N ILE A 173 -2.23 5.68 -10.39
CA ILE A 173 -1.82 4.40 -10.98
C ILE A 173 -0.48 3.84 -10.47
N HIS A 174 0.09 4.35 -9.37
CA HIS A 174 1.30 3.72 -8.80
C HIS A 174 0.99 2.37 -8.16
N GLY A 175 2.00 1.50 -8.15
CA GLY A 175 1.84 0.10 -7.77
C GLY A 175 1.45 -0.12 -6.32
N ASP A 176 1.68 0.84 -5.43
CA ASP A 176 1.31 0.88 -4.01
C ASP A 176 -0.09 1.45 -3.74
N HIS A 177 -0.77 1.91 -4.80
CA HIS A 177 -2.17 2.37 -4.78
C HIS A 177 -3.08 1.60 -5.71
N PHE A 178 -2.52 1.03 -6.77
CA PHE A 178 -3.31 0.48 -7.85
C PHE A 178 -2.69 -0.80 -8.40
N ASP A 179 -3.56 -1.78 -8.55
CA ASP A 179 -3.31 -2.95 -9.35
C ASP A 179 -4.51 -3.22 -10.27
N ARG A 180 -4.23 -3.42 -11.56
CA ARG A 180 -5.23 -3.65 -12.62
C ARG A 180 -6.16 -4.82 -12.34
N ARG A 181 -5.76 -5.78 -11.50
CA ARG A 181 -6.57 -6.94 -11.13
C ARG A 181 -7.88 -6.54 -10.46
N ILE A 182 -7.96 -5.34 -9.88
CA ILE A 182 -9.17 -4.82 -9.25
C ILE A 182 -10.36 -4.72 -10.23
N PHE A 183 -10.10 -4.55 -11.54
CA PHE A 183 -11.15 -4.56 -12.55
C PHE A 183 -11.80 -5.93 -12.74
N GLY A 184 -11.13 -7.01 -12.31
CA GLY A 184 -11.67 -8.36 -12.26
C GLY A 184 -12.87 -8.51 -11.32
N LEU A 185 -13.10 -7.57 -10.40
CA LEU A 185 -14.30 -7.54 -9.55
C LEU A 185 -15.60 -7.57 -10.35
N ARG A 186 -15.61 -7.01 -11.57
CA ARG A 186 -16.77 -7.03 -12.49
C ARG A 186 -17.20 -8.44 -12.89
N GLY A 187 -16.29 -9.41 -12.85
CA GLY A 187 -16.61 -10.81 -13.15
C GLY A 187 -17.42 -11.50 -12.06
N LYS A 188 -17.45 -10.94 -10.84
CA LYS A 188 -18.07 -11.55 -9.65
C LYS A 188 -19.17 -10.69 -9.01
N TYR A 189 -19.04 -9.37 -9.04
CA TYR A 189 -19.93 -8.45 -8.35
C TYR A 189 -20.53 -7.39 -9.28
N ASN A 190 -21.62 -6.78 -8.82
CA ASN A 190 -22.29 -5.67 -9.50
C ASN A 190 -21.49 -4.36 -9.36
N VAL A 191 -20.33 -4.28 -10.02
CA VAL A 191 -19.58 -3.03 -10.09
C VAL A 191 -20.32 -2.07 -11.02
N ARG A 192 -20.70 -0.91 -10.49
CA ARG A 192 -21.47 0.13 -11.21
C ARG A 192 -20.63 1.31 -11.69
N GLY A 193 -19.48 1.57 -11.09
CA GLY A 193 -18.58 2.62 -11.55
C GLY A 193 -17.15 2.45 -11.05
N VAL A 194 -16.21 2.92 -11.87
CA VAL A 194 -14.80 3.09 -11.51
C VAL A 194 -14.43 4.56 -11.70
N TYR A 195 -13.88 5.19 -10.68
CA TYR A 195 -13.38 6.55 -10.68
C TYR A 195 -11.86 6.52 -10.57
N LEU A 196 -11.15 6.97 -11.59
CA LEU A 196 -9.68 6.86 -11.65
C LEU A 196 -9.05 8.25 -11.79
N GLY A 197 -8.27 8.65 -10.78
CA GLY A 197 -7.52 9.90 -10.77
C GLY A 197 -6.33 9.86 -11.72
N LEU A 198 -6.21 10.86 -12.59
CA LEU A 198 -5.04 11.07 -13.46
C LEU A 198 -4.74 12.56 -13.60
N ARG A 199 -3.45 12.91 -13.65
CA ARG A 199 -2.99 14.28 -13.97
C ARG A 199 -2.71 14.47 -15.46
N ASN A 200 -2.94 13.43 -16.28
CA ASN A 200 -2.63 13.35 -17.70
C ASN A 200 -1.15 13.63 -18.01
N THR A 201 -0.25 13.13 -17.17
CA THR A 201 1.18 13.12 -17.50
C THR A 201 1.44 12.26 -18.75
N PRO A 202 2.55 12.45 -19.49
CA PRO A 202 2.86 11.60 -20.65
C PRO A 202 2.87 10.10 -20.33
N GLY A 203 3.31 9.72 -19.13
CA GLY A 203 3.28 8.34 -18.64
C GLY A 203 1.86 7.81 -18.46
N GLU A 204 0.98 8.59 -17.83
CA GLU A 204 -0.44 8.25 -17.64
C GLU A 204 -1.19 8.17 -18.97
N ILE A 205 -0.91 9.07 -19.93
CA ILE A 205 -1.49 9.03 -21.27
C ILE A 205 -1.08 7.75 -22.00
N LYS A 206 0.20 7.37 -21.93
CA LYS A 206 0.70 6.12 -22.51
C LYS A 206 0.03 4.91 -21.86
N TRP A 207 -0.04 4.90 -20.53
CA TRP A 207 -0.67 3.83 -19.76
C TRP A 207 -2.15 3.69 -20.13
N ARG A 208 -2.90 4.79 -20.14
CA ARG A 208 -4.31 4.83 -20.54
C ARG A 208 -4.47 4.32 -21.97
N SER A 209 -3.58 4.69 -22.88
CA SER A 209 -3.63 4.22 -24.27
C SER A 209 -3.50 2.70 -24.38
N SER A 210 -2.65 2.09 -23.54
CA SER A 210 -2.41 0.63 -23.51
C SER A 210 -3.55 -0.21 -22.90
N MET A 211 -4.53 0.42 -22.26
CA MET A 211 -5.64 -0.26 -21.62
C MET A 211 -6.65 -0.85 -22.64
N PRO A 212 -7.28 -2.01 -22.36
CA PRO A 212 -8.41 -2.52 -23.14
C PRO A 212 -9.55 -1.51 -23.28
N GLN A 213 -10.20 -1.49 -24.44
CA GLN A 213 -11.27 -0.53 -24.73
C GLN A 213 -12.48 -0.74 -23.82
N GLU A 214 -12.82 -1.99 -23.50
CA GLU A 214 -13.96 -2.32 -22.62
C GLU A 214 -13.81 -1.76 -21.19
N TRP A 215 -12.57 -1.52 -20.73
CA TRP A 215 -12.32 -0.91 -19.43
C TRP A 215 -12.47 0.61 -19.50
N LYS A 216 -11.98 1.23 -20.58
CA LYS A 216 -12.07 2.69 -20.77
C LYS A 216 -13.51 3.20 -20.78
N GLU A 217 -14.44 2.42 -21.34
CA GLU A 217 -15.86 2.78 -21.43
C GLU A 217 -16.56 2.79 -20.07
N PHE A 218 -15.99 2.10 -19.09
CA PHE A 218 -16.55 1.95 -17.75
C PHE A 218 -15.82 2.78 -16.68
N ILE A 219 -14.69 3.39 -17.04
CA ILE A 219 -13.88 4.21 -16.13
C ILE A 219 -14.21 5.70 -16.33
N THR A 220 -14.60 6.34 -15.23
CA THR A 220 -14.68 7.79 -15.12
C THR A 220 -13.32 8.34 -14.70
N PHE A 221 -12.60 8.93 -15.65
CA PHE A 221 -11.33 9.60 -15.35
C PHE A 221 -11.56 10.92 -14.60
N CYS A 222 -10.87 11.09 -13.48
CA CYS A 222 -11.02 12.22 -12.57
C CYS A 222 -9.74 13.06 -12.57
N GLY A 223 -9.89 14.36 -12.80
CA GLY A 223 -8.86 15.36 -12.50
C GLY A 223 -9.13 16.01 -11.14
N GLY A 224 -8.27 16.94 -10.72
CA GLY A 224 -8.51 17.74 -9.51
C GLY A 224 -9.71 18.69 -9.64
N GLU A 225 -10.34 18.98 -8.50
CA GLU A 225 -11.49 19.89 -8.35
C GLU A 225 -12.73 19.53 -9.18
N GLN A 226 -13.03 18.24 -9.35
CA GLN A 226 -14.22 17.79 -10.07
C GLN A 226 -15.28 17.26 -9.11
N HIS A 227 -16.52 17.75 -9.23
CA HIS A 227 -17.69 17.24 -8.50
C HIS A 227 -18.60 16.46 -9.46
N ARG A 228 -19.16 15.34 -8.98
CA ARG A 228 -20.14 14.54 -9.73
C ARG A 228 -21.21 13.99 -8.79
N ASP A 229 -22.46 14.17 -9.17
CA ASP A 229 -23.59 13.48 -8.54
C ASP A 229 -23.69 12.05 -9.11
N THR A 230 -24.05 11.10 -8.24
CA THR A 230 -24.06 9.66 -8.54
C THR A 230 -25.33 9.02 -7.99
N ASP A 231 -25.59 7.76 -8.34
CA ASP A 231 -26.73 7.00 -7.81
C ASP A 231 -26.57 6.63 -6.33
N PHE A 232 -25.36 6.69 -5.78
CA PHE A 232 -25.06 6.47 -4.36
C PHE A 232 -24.92 7.76 -3.54
N GLY A 233 -24.97 8.95 -4.17
CA GLY A 233 -24.75 10.25 -3.54
C GLY A 233 -23.92 11.18 -4.42
N TRP A 234 -22.68 11.47 -4.03
CA TRP A 234 -21.76 12.24 -4.88
C TRP A 234 -20.30 11.93 -4.59
N VAL A 235 -19.44 12.26 -5.55
CA VAL A 235 -17.98 12.19 -5.43
C VAL A 235 -17.35 13.52 -5.86
N LYS A 236 -16.40 14.01 -5.07
CA LYS A 236 -15.53 15.12 -5.43
C LYS A 236 -14.07 14.67 -5.42
N SER A 237 -13.34 14.95 -6.49
CA SER A 237 -11.89 14.75 -6.53
C SER A 237 -11.15 16.06 -6.29
N LEU A 238 -10.10 16.03 -5.48
CA LEU A 238 -9.17 17.14 -5.24
C LEU A 238 -7.82 16.82 -5.86
N THR A 239 -7.04 17.83 -6.21
CA THR A 239 -5.67 17.59 -6.69
C THR A 239 -4.81 16.98 -5.57
N SER A 240 -4.02 15.93 -5.86
CA SER A 240 -2.96 15.48 -4.94
C SER A 240 -1.61 16.12 -5.31
N THR A 241 -0.75 16.35 -4.31
CA THR A 241 0.58 16.94 -4.48
C THR A 241 1.58 16.02 -5.17
N ASP A 242 1.45 14.70 -5.03
CA ASP A 242 2.28 13.74 -5.76
C ASP A 242 1.64 13.40 -7.12
N LEU A 243 0.76 12.40 -7.15
CA LEU A 243 0.04 11.95 -8.34
C LEU A 243 -1.48 11.81 -8.14
N GLY A 244 -2.18 11.89 -9.26
CA GLY A 244 -3.63 11.74 -9.36
C GLY A 244 -4.41 12.69 -8.45
N VAL A 245 -5.32 12.12 -7.64
CA VAL A 245 -6.33 12.87 -6.89
C VAL A 245 -6.58 12.30 -5.49
N ALA A 246 -7.07 13.14 -4.59
CA ALA A 246 -7.79 12.72 -3.39
C ALA A 246 -9.29 12.60 -3.70
N PHE A 247 -10.02 11.74 -3.01
CA PHE A 247 -11.47 11.60 -3.15
C PHE A 247 -12.22 11.97 -1.88
N ILE A 248 -13.29 12.73 -2.05
CA ILE A 248 -14.35 12.91 -1.07
C ILE A 248 -15.58 12.22 -1.62
N VAL A 249 -16.16 11.30 -0.86
CA VAL A 249 -17.30 10.49 -1.30
C VAL A 249 -18.41 10.61 -0.26
N LYS A 250 -19.60 11.03 -0.69
CA LYS A 250 -20.81 10.98 0.13
C LYS A 250 -21.66 9.80 -0.31
N ALA A 251 -21.83 8.83 0.57
CA ALA A 251 -22.57 7.59 0.31
C ALA A 251 -23.18 7.06 1.61
N GLY A 252 -24.35 6.43 1.55
CA GLY A 252 -24.99 5.82 2.72
C GLY A 252 -25.24 6.78 3.89
N GLY A 253 -25.40 8.08 3.63
CA GLY A 253 -25.55 9.11 4.67
C GLY A 253 -24.24 9.54 5.36
N HIS A 254 -23.09 9.00 4.93
CA HIS A 254 -21.77 9.29 5.48
C HIS A 254 -20.88 10.02 4.48
N THR A 255 -19.90 10.76 4.99
CA THR A 255 -18.84 11.40 4.21
C THR A 255 -17.49 10.70 4.44
N PHE A 256 -16.89 10.19 3.37
CA PHE A 256 -15.58 9.54 3.38
C PHE A 256 -14.54 10.41 2.69
N TYR A 257 -13.32 10.44 3.20
CA TYR A 257 -12.20 11.15 2.57
C TYR A 257 -10.99 10.22 2.40
N HIS A 258 -10.61 9.95 1.17
CA HIS A 258 -9.39 9.24 0.82
C HIS A 258 -8.37 10.25 0.30
N ALA A 259 -7.29 10.49 1.05
CA ALA A 259 -6.33 11.53 0.71
C ALA A 259 -5.51 11.24 -0.56
N GLY A 260 -5.57 10.00 -1.07
CA GLY A 260 -4.76 9.55 -2.20
C GLY A 260 -3.31 9.40 -1.77
N ASP A 261 -2.39 9.69 -2.67
CA ASP A 261 -1.01 9.89 -2.26
C ASP A 261 -0.84 11.27 -1.65
N LEU A 262 0.19 11.45 -0.82
CA LEU A 262 0.61 12.78 -0.42
C LEU A 262 2.09 12.99 -0.65
N PHE A 263 2.36 14.18 -1.16
CA PHE A 263 3.59 14.93 -0.94
C PHE A 263 4.84 14.29 -1.55
N TRP A 264 4.99 14.48 -2.85
CA TRP A 264 6.31 14.37 -3.48
C TRP A 264 7.18 15.54 -2.98
N MET A 265 8.23 15.24 -2.20
CA MET A 265 9.38 16.11 -1.84
C MET A 265 9.46 16.68 -0.40
N ALA A 266 8.71 16.14 0.56
CA ALA A 266 8.66 16.67 1.94
C ALA A 266 10.01 16.62 2.63
N ASP A 267 10.68 15.47 2.58
CA ASP A 267 11.96 15.27 3.26
C ASP A 267 13.18 15.54 2.38
N MET A 268 12.97 15.93 1.11
CA MET A 268 13.94 15.71 0.05
C MET A 268 15.29 16.22 0.52
N THR A 269 16.19 15.34 0.95
CA THR A 269 17.46 15.84 1.53
C THR A 269 18.19 16.67 0.49
N PHE A 270 19.01 17.63 0.92
CA PHE A 270 19.83 18.40 -0.03
C PHE A 270 20.62 17.50 -0.98
N ARG A 271 21.06 16.32 -0.53
CA ARG A 271 21.72 15.29 -1.37
C ARG A 271 20.81 14.77 -2.49
N ASN A 272 19.56 14.44 -2.18
CA ASN A 272 18.60 13.93 -3.18
C ASN A 272 18.13 15.04 -4.11
N TYR A 273 17.93 16.24 -3.56
CA TYR A 273 17.69 17.44 -4.34
C TYR A 273 18.81 17.70 -5.33
N LEU A 274 20.06 17.66 -4.85
CA LEU A 274 21.24 17.87 -5.66
C LEU A 274 21.24 16.91 -6.84
N LYS A 275 21.10 15.58 -6.64
CA LYS A 275 21.02 14.60 -7.73
C LYS A 275 19.96 14.92 -8.79
N LYS A 276 18.76 15.32 -8.36
CA LYS A 276 17.68 15.74 -9.25
C LYS A 276 18.05 17.03 -10.00
N PHE A 277 18.59 18.00 -9.27
CA PHE A 277 19.08 19.26 -9.80
C PHE A 277 20.18 19.05 -10.83
N GLU A 278 21.18 18.17 -10.60
CA GLU A 278 22.23 17.88 -11.57
C GLU A 278 21.65 17.30 -12.86
N LYS A 279 20.66 16.41 -12.73
CA LYS A 279 19.97 15.84 -13.90
C LYS A 279 19.21 16.92 -14.67
N SER A 280 18.36 17.70 -14.00
CA SER A 280 17.59 18.78 -14.63
C SER A 280 18.50 19.86 -15.23
N TYR A 281 19.57 20.22 -14.55
CA TYR A 281 20.57 21.17 -15.00
C TYR A 281 21.29 20.64 -16.25
N ARG A 282 21.66 19.35 -16.28
CA ARG A 282 22.25 18.70 -17.46
C ARG A 282 21.28 18.60 -18.63
N ASP A 283 20.02 18.25 -18.36
CA ASP A 283 18.96 18.13 -19.38
C ASP A 283 18.60 19.51 -19.99
N ALA A 284 18.79 20.60 -19.25
CA ALA A 284 18.61 21.97 -19.72
C ALA A 284 19.79 22.51 -20.54
N MET A 285 20.95 21.84 -20.51
CA MET A 285 22.15 22.25 -21.25
C MET A 285 22.17 21.69 -22.68
N PRO A 286 22.83 22.37 -23.63
CA PRO A 286 23.06 21.83 -24.97
C PRO A 286 23.81 20.49 -24.93
N ALA A 287 23.50 19.60 -25.87
CA ALA A 287 24.18 18.31 -25.99
C ALA A 287 25.70 18.50 -26.16
N GLY A 288 26.49 17.86 -25.29
CA GLY A 288 27.96 17.97 -25.28
C GLY A 288 28.51 19.14 -24.45
N ALA A 289 27.66 19.92 -23.79
CA ALA A 289 28.12 20.91 -22.82
C ALA A 289 28.87 20.24 -21.66
N VAL A 290 30.06 20.73 -21.36
CA VAL A 290 30.85 20.30 -20.19
C VAL A 290 30.47 21.19 -19.03
N ILE A 291 29.88 20.61 -17.98
CA ILE A 291 29.59 21.30 -16.73
C ILE A 291 30.90 21.38 -15.94
N ASN A 292 31.55 22.54 -15.98
CA ASN A 292 32.79 22.81 -15.24
C ASN A 292 32.55 23.59 -13.92
N GLU A 293 31.30 23.99 -13.65
CA GLU A 293 30.92 24.73 -12.45
C GLU A 293 30.49 23.76 -11.34
N ASP A 294 30.91 24.02 -10.10
CA ASP A 294 30.35 23.37 -8.93
C ASP A 294 28.90 23.82 -8.76
N ILE A 295 27.97 22.92 -9.02
CA ILE A 295 26.53 23.18 -8.99
C ILE A 295 25.96 23.15 -7.56
N VAL A 296 26.74 22.72 -6.56
CA VAL A 296 26.30 22.62 -5.17
C VAL A 296 25.81 23.97 -4.62
N PRO A 297 26.56 25.09 -4.72
CA PRO A 297 26.10 26.37 -4.18
C PRO A 297 24.87 26.93 -4.90
N ILE A 298 24.71 26.61 -6.19
CA ILE A 298 23.52 26.98 -6.96
C ILE A 298 22.32 26.19 -6.41
N ALA A 299 22.47 24.88 -6.24
CA ALA A 299 21.44 24.03 -5.65
C ALA A 299 21.06 24.51 -4.23
N GLU A 300 22.02 24.89 -3.39
CA GLU A 300 21.75 25.37 -2.02
C GLU A 300 20.82 26.60 -1.99
N GLN A 301 20.88 27.46 -3.01
CA GLN A 301 20.01 28.64 -3.10
C GLN A 301 18.56 28.30 -3.46
N PHE A 302 18.34 27.25 -4.26
CA PHE A 302 17.01 26.86 -4.71
C PHE A 302 16.35 25.84 -3.78
N TYR A 303 17.14 25.07 -3.02
CA TYR A 303 16.67 24.01 -2.16
C TYR A 303 15.57 24.43 -1.14
N PRO A 304 15.70 25.56 -0.40
CA PRO A 304 14.65 26.00 0.53
C PRO A 304 13.32 26.32 -0.15
N ARG A 305 13.36 26.89 -1.36
CA ARG A 305 12.14 27.25 -2.11
C ARG A 305 11.34 26.04 -2.53
N GLU A 306 11.99 24.91 -2.82
CA GLU A 306 11.27 23.70 -3.23
C GLU A 306 10.49 23.08 -2.07
N VAL A 307 11.05 23.09 -0.86
CA VAL A 307 10.38 22.58 0.34
C VAL A 307 9.20 23.47 0.74
N GLU A 308 9.40 24.80 0.73
CA GLU A 308 8.33 25.76 1.03
C GLU A 308 7.17 25.69 0.02
N THR A 309 7.49 25.48 -1.26
CA THR A 309 6.49 25.35 -2.33
C THR A 309 5.61 24.12 -2.10
N ALA A 310 6.20 22.98 -1.73
CA ALA A 310 5.45 21.75 -1.55
C ALA A 310 4.45 21.82 -0.37
N GLU A 311 4.82 22.44 0.76
CA GLU A 311 3.90 22.65 1.89
C GLU A 311 2.77 23.64 1.53
N ALA A 312 3.09 24.71 0.77
CA ALA A 312 2.09 25.65 0.30
C ALA A 312 1.08 25.00 -0.67
N GLU A 313 1.56 24.15 -1.59
CA GLU A 313 0.71 23.38 -2.51
C GLU A 313 -0.19 22.40 -1.77
N PHE A 314 0.36 21.68 -0.79
CA PHE A 314 -0.42 20.78 0.07
C PHE A 314 -1.56 21.51 0.76
N LYS A 315 -1.27 22.65 1.41
CA LYS A 315 -2.29 23.48 2.08
C LYS A 315 -3.32 24.03 1.10
N LYS A 316 -2.90 24.40 -0.12
CA LYS A 316 -3.79 24.87 -1.19
C LYS A 316 -4.75 23.77 -1.65
N PHE A 317 -4.25 22.57 -1.91
CA PHE A 317 -5.06 21.47 -2.45
C PHE A 317 -5.98 20.84 -1.41
N THR A 318 -5.65 20.94 -0.13
CA THR A 318 -6.50 20.47 0.97
C THR A 318 -7.48 21.53 1.47
N ALA A 319 -7.26 22.83 1.17
CA ALA A 319 -8.14 23.92 1.58
C ALA A 319 -9.66 23.68 1.35
N PRO A 320 -10.11 23.03 0.25
CA PRO A 320 -11.53 22.73 0.05
C PRO A 320 -12.17 21.86 1.13
N LEU A 321 -11.39 21.16 1.96
CA LEU A 321 -11.92 20.34 3.06
C LEU A 321 -12.57 21.17 4.17
N ARG A 322 -12.27 22.48 4.27
CA ARG A 322 -12.91 23.37 5.24
C ARG A 322 -14.43 23.48 5.04
N ASP A 323 -14.87 23.39 3.80
CA ASP A 323 -16.26 23.70 3.41
C ASP A 323 -17.11 22.45 3.19
N ILE A 324 -16.55 21.24 3.37
CA ILE A 324 -17.24 19.98 3.09
C ILE A 324 -18.19 19.54 4.21
N GLY A 325 -18.07 20.15 5.39
CA GLY A 325 -18.72 19.72 6.62
C GLY A 325 -17.98 18.57 7.30
N ARG A 326 -18.70 17.77 8.09
CA ARG A 326 -18.12 16.63 8.80
C ARG A 326 -17.68 15.52 7.86
N ILE A 327 -16.46 15.04 8.06
CA ILE A 327 -15.91 13.82 7.47
C ILE A 327 -16.05 12.71 8.51
N ASP A 328 -16.91 11.73 8.24
CA ASP A 328 -17.15 10.62 9.17
C ASP A 328 -15.94 9.69 9.28
N TYR A 329 -15.28 9.43 8.15
CA TYR A 329 -14.11 8.57 8.10
C TYR A 329 -13.09 9.02 7.05
N ALA A 330 -11.85 9.22 7.48
CA ALA A 330 -10.74 9.61 6.63
C ALA A 330 -9.66 8.51 6.52
N MET A 331 -9.02 8.43 5.37
CA MET A 331 -7.87 7.57 5.08
C MET A 331 -6.72 8.51 4.76
N LEU A 332 -5.79 8.68 5.72
CA LEU A 332 -4.77 9.72 5.73
C LEU A 332 -3.37 9.10 5.74
N PRO A 333 -2.44 9.49 4.86
CA PRO A 333 -1.13 8.88 4.84
C PRO A 333 -0.30 9.47 5.98
N LEU A 334 0.25 8.57 6.79
CA LEU A 334 1.17 8.91 7.88
C LEU A 334 2.63 8.78 7.43
N ASP A 335 2.88 7.98 6.39
CA ASP A 335 4.17 7.73 5.73
C ASP A 335 5.45 7.89 6.59
N PRO A 336 5.92 6.79 7.22
CA PRO A 336 7.14 6.73 8.01
C PRO A 336 8.41 7.14 7.23
N ARG A 337 8.36 7.08 5.90
CA ARG A 337 9.49 7.46 5.05
C ARG A 337 9.85 8.93 5.21
N TRP A 338 8.87 9.78 5.51
CA TRP A 338 9.05 11.24 5.62
C TRP A 338 9.00 11.75 7.07
N TYR A 339 9.14 10.87 8.06
CA TYR A 339 9.22 11.17 9.49
C TYR A 339 8.36 12.36 9.97
N ASP A 340 8.94 13.55 10.14
CA ASP A 340 8.25 14.73 10.68
C ASP A 340 7.14 15.23 9.75
N TYR A 341 7.33 15.15 8.42
CA TYR A 341 6.31 15.53 7.46
C TYR A 341 5.12 14.59 7.43
N GLY A 342 5.37 13.29 7.63
CA GLY A 342 4.31 12.29 7.78
C GLY A 342 3.38 12.65 8.94
N ILE A 343 3.96 12.97 10.09
CA ILE A 343 3.25 13.41 11.30
C ILE A 343 2.53 14.74 11.08
N ARG A 344 3.24 15.77 10.61
CA ARG A 344 2.70 17.14 10.43
C ARG A 344 1.54 17.19 9.45
N THR A 345 1.55 16.33 8.44
CA THR A 345 0.49 16.23 7.43
C THR A 345 -0.82 15.73 8.05
N VAL A 346 -0.76 14.66 8.86
CA VAL A 346 -1.94 14.14 9.55
C VAL A 346 -2.48 15.19 10.54
N ASP A 347 -1.60 15.81 11.34
CA ASP A 347 -2.00 16.85 12.27
C ASP A 347 -2.64 18.06 11.56
N TYR A 348 -2.14 18.43 10.37
CA TYR A 348 -2.74 19.49 9.56
C TYR A 348 -4.17 19.14 9.13
N TYR A 349 -4.43 17.91 8.67
CA TYR A 349 -5.80 17.48 8.35
C TYR A 349 -6.74 17.57 9.54
N LEU A 350 -6.29 17.09 10.70
CA LEU A 350 -7.08 17.08 11.93
C LEU A 350 -7.40 18.50 12.43
N GLY A 351 -6.54 19.48 12.14
CA GLY A 351 -6.79 20.89 12.41
C GLY A 351 -7.57 21.62 11.30
N LEU A 352 -7.60 21.09 10.08
CA LEU A 352 -8.21 21.73 8.91
C LEU A 352 -9.71 21.42 8.79
N ALA A 353 -10.12 20.18 9.09
CA ALA A 353 -11.46 19.66 8.82
C ALA A 353 -12.06 18.95 10.04
N ASP A 354 -13.40 18.93 10.14
CA ASP A 354 -14.12 18.15 11.17
C ASP A 354 -14.07 16.65 10.82
N ILE A 355 -12.92 16.02 11.11
CA ILE A 355 -12.71 14.57 10.95
C ILE A 355 -13.13 13.87 12.23
N ARG A 356 -14.11 12.98 12.11
CA ARG A 356 -14.65 12.18 13.23
C ARG A 356 -13.73 11.00 13.56
N ARG A 357 -13.34 10.21 12.56
CA ARG A 357 -12.41 9.08 12.67
C ARG A 357 -11.49 9.01 11.47
N PHE A 358 -10.31 8.45 11.65
CA PHE A 358 -9.41 8.18 10.52
C PHE A 358 -8.56 6.93 10.76
N THR A 359 -8.05 6.37 9.67
CA THR A 359 -7.05 5.30 9.70
C THR A 359 -5.78 5.78 8.99
N PRO A 360 -4.58 5.59 9.58
CA PRO A 360 -3.34 5.91 8.89
C PRO A 360 -3.12 4.92 7.75
N MET A 361 -2.62 5.42 6.64
CA MET A 361 -2.24 4.61 5.49
C MET A 361 -0.79 4.88 5.12
N HIS A 362 -0.32 4.20 4.08
CA HIS A 362 0.98 4.47 3.47
C HIS A 362 2.15 4.16 4.43
N LEU A 363 2.08 3.03 5.16
CA LEU A 363 2.99 2.71 6.28
C LEU A 363 4.21 1.85 5.92
N TRP A 364 4.31 1.31 4.70
CA TRP A 364 5.50 0.56 4.22
C TRP A 364 5.92 -0.59 5.15
N GLU A 365 4.95 -1.28 5.76
CA GLU A 365 5.17 -2.34 6.76
C GLU A 365 5.83 -1.86 8.08
N GLN A 366 5.97 -0.55 8.28
CA GLN A 366 6.55 0.08 9.49
C GLN A 366 5.45 0.53 10.47
N TYR A 367 4.58 -0.40 10.86
CA TYR A 367 3.40 -0.10 11.69
C TYR A 367 3.76 0.40 13.09
N ASP A 368 4.94 0.09 13.62
CA ASP A 368 5.40 0.62 14.91
C ASP A 368 5.47 2.16 14.92
N PHE A 369 5.63 2.79 13.74
CA PHE A 369 5.59 4.25 13.61
C PHE A 369 4.24 4.85 14.02
N VAL A 370 3.15 4.08 13.89
CA VAL A 370 1.82 4.49 14.36
C VAL A 370 1.84 4.70 15.87
N THR A 371 2.46 3.78 16.61
CA THR A 371 2.61 3.87 18.07
C THR A 371 3.43 5.10 18.47
N ASP A 372 4.49 5.40 17.72
CA ASP A 372 5.31 6.59 17.98
C ASP A 372 4.57 7.88 17.66
N TYR A 373 3.81 7.95 16.56
CA TYR A 373 2.96 9.10 16.25
C TYR A 373 1.93 9.37 17.37
N LEU A 374 1.26 8.32 17.85
CA LEU A 374 0.23 8.46 18.89
C LEU A 374 0.75 8.99 20.23
N LYS A 375 2.01 8.69 20.59
CA LYS A 375 2.65 9.25 21.81
C LYS A 375 2.75 10.77 21.76
N HIS A 376 2.81 11.36 20.57
CA HIS A 376 3.05 12.79 20.36
C HIS A 376 1.81 13.58 19.93
N SER A 377 0.69 12.91 19.58
CA SER A 377 -0.55 13.57 19.15
C SER A 377 -1.79 13.00 19.88
N PRO A 378 -2.17 13.56 21.05
CA PRO A 378 -3.37 13.13 21.79
C PRO A 378 -4.65 13.28 20.97
N VAL A 379 -4.75 14.32 20.14
CA VAL A 379 -5.89 14.55 19.24
C VAL A 379 -6.02 13.41 18.23
N ALA A 380 -4.89 12.93 17.70
CA ALA A 380 -4.90 11.76 16.83
C ALA A 380 -5.30 10.51 17.59
N ALA A 381 -4.78 10.28 18.80
CA ALA A 381 -5.09 9.11 19.62
C ALA A 381 -6.60 8.94 19.90
N GLU A 382 -7.35 10.03 20.04
CA GLU A 382 -8.81 9.98 20.26
C GLU A 382 -9.62 9.63 19.00
N LYS A 383 -9.07 9.90 17.82
CA LYS A 383 -9.78 9.80 16.53
C LYS A 383 -9.30 8.65 15.66
N MET A 384 -8.07 8.20 15.87
CA MET A 384 -7.41 7.23 15.02
C MET A 384 -7.92 5.83 15.27
N ILE A 385 -7.99 5.07 14.19
CA ILE A 385 -8.29 3.65 14.17
C ILE A 385 -7.05 2.97 13.63
N ALA A 386 -6.23 2.41 14.52
CA ALA A 386 -4.93 1.87 14.16
C ALA A 386 -5.02 0.60 13.29
N VAL A 387 -4.01 0.42 12.46
CA VAL A 387 -3.75 -0.80 11.68
C VAL A 387 -2.49 -1.47 12.23
N ASN A 388 -2.48 -2.80 12.29
CA ASN A 388 -1.40 -3.61 12.89
C ASN A 388 -0.68 -4.41 11.78
N PRO A 389 0.61 -4.81 11.95
CA PRO A 389 1.36 -5.63 11.00
C PRO A 389 0.73 -6.99 10.64
N ASP A 390 -0.14 -7.56 11.46
CA ASP A 390 -0.95 -8.74 11.08
C ASP A 390 -2.04 -8.39 10.03
N GLY A 391 -2.17 -7.11 9.71
CA GLY A 391 -3.25 -6.44 8.98
C GLY A 391 -3.08 -6.41 7.46
N CYS A 392 -3.20 -7.58 6.85
CA CYS A 392 -4.22 -7.74 5.79
C CYS A 392 -5.42 -8.56 6.31
N GLY A 393 -5.31 -9.20 7.48
CA GLY A 393 -6.34 -10.07 8.08
C GLY A 393 -7.26 -9.41 9.10
N LEU A 394 -6.99 -8.17 9.50
CA LEU A 394 -7.80 -7.44 10.48
C LEU A 394 -8.95 -6.73 9.78
N LEU A 395 -10.06 -7.46 9.65
CA LEU A 395 -11.35 -6.89 9.38
C LEU A 395 -11.78 -6.08 10.61
N MET A 396 -11.65 -4.74 10.51
CA MET A 396 -12.14 -3.84 11.56
C MET A 396 -13.53 -3.33 11.19
N SER A 397 -14.57 -3.96 11.74
CA SER A 397 -15.92 -3.39 11.68
C SER A 397 -15.98 -2.12 12.53
N ILE A 398 -15.76 -0.97 11.92
CA ILE A 398 -15.82 0.34 12.57
C ILE A 398 -17.28 0.81 12.59
N GLU A 399 -17.95 0.61 13.72
CA GLU A 399 -19.20 1.34 13.96
C GLU A 399 -18.86 2.78 14.32
N LEU A 400 -19.04 3.72 13.38
CA LEU A 400 -18.68 5.14 13.56
C LEU A 400 -19.29 5.77 14.82
N ASN A 401 -20.40 5.22 15.31
CA ASN A 401 -21.11 5.63 16.52
C ASN A 401 -20.58 5.05 17.84
N LYS A 402 -19.50 4.27 17.84
CA LYS A 402 -18.89 3.70 19.05
C LYS A 402 -17.45 4.19 19.26
N PRO A 403 -17.02 4.48 20.51
CA PRO A 403 -15.60 4.70 20.82
C PRO A 403 -14.78 3.50 20.36
N TYR A 404 -13.66 3.75 19.68
CA TYR A 404 -12.73 2.69 19.31
C TYR A 404 -11.41 3.01 20.01
N PHE A 405 -10.97 2.13 20.90
CA PHE A 405 -9.68 2.25 21.55
C PHE A 405 -8.73 1.29 20.88
N VAL A 406 -7.64 1.83 20.34
CA VAL A 406 -6.47 1.03 20.02
C VAL A 406 -5.91 0.56 21.36
N SER A 407 -6.01 -0.72 21.68
CA SER A 407 -5.24 -1.26 22.80
C SER A 407 -3.77 -1.08 22.42
N VAL A 408 -3.09 -0.15 23.09
CA VAL A 408 -1.66 0.12 22.92
C VAL A 408 -0.85 -1.12 23.23
#